data_AF-A0A947X321-F1
#
_entry.id   AF-A0A947X321-F1
#
_cell.length_a   1.000
_cell.length_b   1.000
_cell.length_c   1.000
_cell.angle_alpha   90.00
_cell.angle_beta   90.00
_cell.angle_gamma   90.00
#
_symmetry.space_group_name_H-M   'P 1'
#
loop_
_entity.id
_entity.type
_entity.pdbx_description
1 polymer ?
#
loop_
_entity_poly.entity_id
_entity_poly.type
_entity_poly.pdbx_seq_one_letter_code
_entity_poly.pdbx_strand_id
1 'polypeptide(L)'
;MRFGMAFANTGPAVTGEGAAELAVAAEQAGFDSLWTVEHVVVPAGYRSPYPYSRSGKMAGGIEDFDLPDPLVWLAYLAAVTRTLRLATGIVILPQRNPVILAKEAASLDVLSGGRLILGIGSGWLAEEFAALGVPFEDRGARTDDYIGALRALWGAGPATHRGEFASFEDVYSRPRPVQRPIPIVVGGHSRRAARRAGELGDGFFPNGGSPETVADLIDHARRCAEKAGRDPDALEITVGSKPDPATIEQWAGMGADRVVIGNIGVDGVRIFGDQVITRFG
;
A
#
# COMPACT_ATOMS: atom_id res chain seq x y z
N MET A 1 -17.78 -6.21 5.19
CA MET A 1 -16.30 -6.22 5.36
C MET A 1 -15.70 -5.93 4.00
N ARG A 2 -14.64 -5.13 3.85
CA ARG A 2 -14.10 -4.84 2.51
C ARG A 2 -13.12 -5.93 2.07
N PHE A 3 -13.18 -6.29 0.78
CA PHE A 3 -12.28 -7.28 0.20
C PHE A 3 -11.39 -6.64 -0.86
N GLY A 4 -10.09 -6.92 -0.80
CA GLY A 4 -9.14 -6.52 -1.82
C GLY A 4 -8.27 -7.66 -2.29
N MET A 5 -7.48 -7.40 -3.33
CA MET A 5 -6.52 -8.36 -3.86
C MET A 5 -5.13 -7.73 -3.95
N ALA A 6 -4.16 -8.37 -3.30
CA ALA A 6 -2.74 -8.00 -3.31
C ALA A 6 -1.98 -8.68 -4.46
N PHE A 7 -0.82 -8.14 -4.79
CA PHE A 7 0.02 -8.61 -5.90
C PHE A 7 -0.68 -8.52 -7.27
N ALA A 8 -1.55 -7.51 -7.44
CA ALA A 8 -2.42 -7.38 -8.61
C ALA A 8 -1.66 -7.11 -9.91
N ASN A 9 -0.45 -6.53 -9.84
CA ASN A 9 0.44 -6.27 -10.98
C ASN A 9 1.45 -7.40 -11.23
N THR A 10 1.15 -8.64 -10.84
CA THR A 10 2.03 -9.81 -11.04
C THR A 10 1.35 -10.90 -11.87
N GLY A 11 2.13 -11.91 -12.30
CA GLY A 11 1.61 -13.02 -13.07
C GLY A 11 1.06 -12.58 -14.43
N PRO A 12 -0.11 -13.09 -14.88
CA PRO A 12 -0.71 -12.68 -16.17
C PRO A 12 -1.04 -11.18 -16.26
N ALA A 13 -1.16 -10.49 -15.13
CA ALA A 13 -1.54 -9.08 -15.07
C ALA A 13 -0.37 -8.09 -15.24
N VAL A 14 0.81 -8.57 -15.64
CA VAL A 14 1.94 -7.71 -16.01
C VAL A 14 1.73 -6.99 -17.35
N THR A 15 0.85 -7.52 -18.21
CA THR A 15 0.49 -6.91 -19.50
C THR A 15 -0.74 -6.00 -19.35
N GLY A 16 -0.91 -5.04 -20.27
CA GLY A 16 -2.08 -4.15 -20.24
C GLY A 16 -3.41 -4.89 -20.43
N GLU A 17 -3.45 -5.94 -21.25
CA GLU A 17 -4.65 -6.77 -21.43
C GLU A 17 -4.99 -7.54 -20.16
N GLY A 18 -4.04 -8.29 -19.60
CA GLY A 18 -4.25 -9.05 -18.38
C GLY A 18 -4.57 -8.18 -17.17
N ALA A 19 -3.97 -6.99 -17.08
CA ALA A 19 -4.29 -6.00 -16.05
C ALA A 19 -5.74 -5.50 -16.15
N ALA A 20 -6.20 -5.17 -17.36
CA ALA A 20 -7.57 -4.70 -17.59
C ALA A 20 -8.60 -5.81 -17.31
N GLU A 21 -8.36 -7.02 -17.80
CA GLU A 21 -9.24 -8.17 -17.56
C GLU A 21 -9.39 -8.48 -16.07
N LEU A 22 -8.27 -8.53 -15.34
CA LEU A 22 -8.28 -8.76 -13.89
C LEU A 22 -9.05 -7.66 -13.16
N ALA A 23 -8.82 -6.39 -13.52
CA ALA A 23 -9.45 -5.25 -12.86
C ALA A 23 -10.96 -5.19 -13.08
N VAL A 24 -11.41 -5.38 -14.32
CA VAL A 24 -12.83 -5.40 -14.66
C VAL A 24 -13.53 -6.59 -13.99
N ALA A 25 -12.91 -7.77 -14.00
CA ALA A 25 -13.45 -8.94 -13.31
C ALA A 25 -13.55 -8.73 -11.79
N ALA A 26 -12.53 -8.10 -11.17
CA ALA A 26 -12.53 -7.81 -9.74
C ALA A 26 -13.62 -6.81 -9.36
N GLU A 27 -13.79 -5.75 -10.13
CA GLU A 27 -14.85 -4.77 -9.92
C GLU A 27 -16.24 -5.40 -10.06
N GLN A 28 -16.47 -6.23 -11.07
CA GLN A 28 -17.74 -6.93 -11.29
C GLN A 28 -18.04 -7.97 -10.19
N ALA A 29 -17.00 -8.63 -9.66
CA ALA A 29 -17.11 -9.59 -8.57
C ALA A 29 -17.29 -8.91 -7.19
N GLY A 30 -17.26 -7.58 -7.12
CA GLY A 30 -17.51 -6.81 -5.89
C GLY A 30 -16.28 -6.58 -5.02
N PHE A 31 -15.06 -6.76 -5.54
CA PHE A 31 -13.86 -6.36 -4.81
C PHE A 31 -13.86 -4.84 -4.60
N ASP A 32 -13.49 -4.41 -3.40
CA ASP A 32 -13.37 -3.00 -3.05
C ASP A 32 -12.07 -2.38 -3.58
N SER A 33 -10.99 -3.17 -3.69
CA SER A 33 -9.66 -2.63 -4.02
C SER A 33 -8.68 -3.61 -4.66
N LEU A 34 -7.80 -3.10 -5.52
CA LEU A 34 -6.60 -3.82 -5.98
C LEU A 34 -5.32 -3.17 -5.44
N TRP A 35 -4.39 -4.01 -4.99
CA TRP A 35 -3.14 -3.59 -4.35
C TRP A 35 -1.93 -4.07 -5.17
N THR A 36 -1.15 -3.12 -5.68
CA THR A 36 0.10 -3.40 -6.42
C THR A 36 1.29 -3.59 -5.49
N VAL A 37 2.33 -4.31 -5.93
CA VAL A 37 3.62 -4.37 -5.23
C VAL A 37 4.70 -3.63 -6.01
N GLU A 38 5.77 -3.23 -5.32
CA GLU A 38 6.86 -2.46 -5.91
C GLU A 38 8.21 -3.14 -5.67
N HIS A 39 8.99 -3.19 -6.74
CA HIS A 39 10.45 -3.13 -6.74
C HIS A 39 10.84 -2.31 -7.96
N VAL A 40 11.70 -1.29 -7.78
CA VAL A 40 12.24 -0.51 -8.90
C VAL A 40 13.24 -1.36 -9.67
N VAL A 41 14.07 -2.11 -8.94
CA VAL A 41 14.97 -3.13 -9.47
C VAL A 41 15.08 -4.27 -8.45
N VAL A 42 15.18 -5.50 -8.95
CA VAL A 42 15.50 -6.66 -8.11
C VAL A 42 16.96 -7.06 -8.37
N PRO A 43 17.90 -6.81 -7.43
CA PRO A 43 19.29 -7.19 -7.62
C PRO A 43 19.45 -8.72 -7.61
N ALA A 44 20.05 -9.25 -8.68
CA ALA A 44 20.39 -10.66 -8.76
C ALA A 44 21.31 -11.07 -7.59
N GLY A 45 20.95 -12.17 -6.92
CA GLY A 45 21.66 -12.71 -5.77
C GLY A 45 21.60 -11.85 -4.52
N TYR A 46 20.54 -11.04 -4.32
CA TYR A 46 20.42 -10.23 -3.10
C TYR A 46 20.57 -11.07 -1.82
N ARG A 47 21.16 -10.47 -0.79
CA ARG A 47 21.43 -11.08 0.51
C ARG A 47 20.52 -10.55 1.61
N SER A 48 19.93 -9.37 1.47
CA SER A 48 18.92 -8.89 2.41
C SER A 48 17.82 -9.94 2.63
N PRO A 49 17.44 -10.26 3.87
CA PRO A 49 16.41 -11.25 4.12
C PRO A 49 15.02 -10.67 3.83
N TYR A 50 14.26 -11.31 2.94
CA TYR A 50 12.85 -11.01 2.72
C TYR A 50 12.05 -11.26 4.02
N PRO A 51 11.42 -10.23 4.61
CA PRO A 51 10.87 -10.32 5.97
C PRO A 51 9.62 -11.21 6.08
N TYR A 52 8.95 -11.51 4.97
CA TYR A 52 7.68 -12.23 4.96
C TYR A 52 7.81 -13.71 4.57
N SER A 53 9.05 -14.22 4.46
CA SER A 53 9.32 -15.63 4.20
C SER A 53 10.38 -16.17 5.15
N ARG A 54 10.19 -17.41 5.64
CA ARG A 54 11.19 -18.11 6.46
C ARG A 54 12.50 -18.36 5.71
N SER A 55 12.45 -18.48 4.38
CA SER A 55 13.66 -18.65 3.57
C SER A 55 14.47 -17.36 3.43
N GLY A 56 13.90 -16.20 3.83
CA GLY A 56 14.49 -14.89 3.53
C GLY A 56 14.48 -14.57 2.03
N LYS A 57 13.73 -15.33 1.22
CA LYS A 57 13.59 -15.10 -0.22
C LYS A 57 12.14 -14.81 -0.59
N MET A 58 11.97 -13.94 -1.58
CA MET A 58 10.70 -13.67 -2.27
C MET A 58 10.10 -14.95 -2.87
N ALA A 59 8.83 -14.86 -3.28
CA ALA A 59 8.06 -15.99 -3.75
C ALA A 59 8.80 -16.79 -4.84
N GLY A 60 8.85 -18.11 -4.67
CA GLY A 60 9.54 -19.03 -5.60
C GLY A 60 11.06 -18.92 -5.63
N GLY A 61 11.68 -18.00 -4.88
CA GLY A 61 13.12 -17.72 -5.00
C GLY A 61 13.50 -17.13 -6.36
N ILE A 62 12.51 -16.62 -7.11
CA ILE A 62 12.69 -16.06 -8.44
C ILE A 62 13.01 -14.57 -8.28
N GLU A 63 14.07 -14.13 -8.96
CA GLU A 63 14.55 -12.74 -8.94
C GLU A 63 14.41 -12.08 -10.32
N ASP A 64 14.24 -12.88 -11.37
CA ASP A 64 14.02 -12.47 -12.76
C ASP A 64 12.54 -12.65 -13.11
N PHE A 65 11.78 -11.56 -13.03
CA PHE A 65 10.35 -11.54 -13.34
C PHE A 65 9.88 -10.13 -13.72
N ASP A 66 8.84 -10.07 -14.54
CA ASP A 66 8.20 -8.81 -14.89
C ASP A 66 7.44 -8.23 -13.70
N LEU A 67 7.69 -6.96 -13.39
CA LEU A 67 6.95 -6.19 -12.40
C LEU A 67 6.76 -4.75 -12.87
N PRO A 68 5.58 -4.39 -13.40
CA PRO A 68 5.28 -3.03 -13.79
C PRO A 68 5.29 -2.06 -12.59
N ASP A 69 5.70 -0.81 -12.82
CA ASP A 69 5.63 0.25 -11.81
C ASP A 69 4.21 0.35 -11.23
N PRO A 70 4.08 0.43 -9.89
CA PRO A 70 2.77 0.37 -9.24
C PRO A 70 1.85 1.53 -9.62
N LEU A 71 2.37 2.76 -9.79
CA LEU A 71 1.53 3.93 -10.07
C LEU A 71 1.14 4.00 -11.54
N VAL A 72 2.04 3.61 -12.45
CA VAL A 72 1.73 3.47 -13.88
C VAL A 72 0.65 2.42 -14.09
N TRP A 73 0.78 1.26 -13.43
CA TRP A 73 -0.21 0.19 -13.52
C TRP A 73 -1.58 0.64 -12.99
N LEU A 74 -1.62 1.30 -11.82
CA LEU A 74 -2.87 1.83 -11.27
C LEU A 74 -3.48 2.94 -12.13
N ALA A 75 -2.67 3.80 -12.75
CA ALA A 75 -3.16 4.84 -13.66
C ALA A 75 -3.82 4.25 -14.91
N TYR A 76 -3.27 3.16 -15.45
CA TYR A 76 -3.90 2.41 -16.54
C TYR A 76 -5.26 1.83 -16.09
N LEU A 77 -5.31 1.23 -14.89
CA LEU A 77 -6.55 0.71 -14.32
C LEU A 77 -7.62 1.77 -14.07
N ALA A 78 -7.21 2.98 -13.69
CA ALA A 78 -8.11 4.09 -13.43
C ALA A 78 -9.02 4.39 -14.63
N ALA A 79 -8.51 4.19 -15.86
CA ALA A 79 -9.27 4.43 -17.08
C ALA A 79 -10.34 3.35 -17.36
N VAL A 80 -10.07 2.10 -16.98
CA VAL A 80 -10.91 0.93 -17.33
C VAL A 80 -11.85 0.47 -16.21
N THR A 81 -11.74 1.07 -15.02
CA THR A 81 -12.61 0.81 -13.85
C THR A 81 -13.39 2.07 -13.45
N ARG A 82 -14.39 1.93 -12.58
CA ARG A 82 -15.28 3.02 -12.17
C ARG A 82 -15.35 3.24 -10.67
N THR A 83 -15.39 2.17 -9.88
CA THR A 83 -15.59 2.20 -8.42
C THR A 83 -14.43 1.57 -7.66
N LEU A 84 -13.70 0.65 -8.28
CA LEU A 84 -12.61 -0.09 -7.66
C LEU A 84 -11.54 0.85 -7.07
N ARG A 85 -11.22 0.70 -5.79
CA ARG A 85 -10.13 1.47 -5.16
C ARG A 85 -8.78 0.98 -5.68
N LEU A 86 -7.90 1.94 -5.92
CA LEU A 86 -6.60 1.74 -6.56
C LEU A 86 -5.53 1.90 -5.48
N ALA A 87 -4.91 0.81 -5.05
CA ALA A 87 -4.05 0.83 -3.88
C ALA A 87 -2.63 0.37 -4.19
N THR A 88 -1.67 0.96 -3.49
CA THR A 88 -0.29 0.47 -3.46
C THR A 88 -0.10 -0.37 -2.20
N GLY A 89 0.38 -1.61 -2.33
CA GLY A 89 0.70 -2.55 -1.26
C GLY A 89 2.10 -3.17 -1.40
N ILE A 90 3.17 -2.41 -1.63
CA ILE A 90 3.27 -1.03 -1.15
C ILE A 90 4.30 -0.18 -1.91
N VAL A 91 4.15 1.15 -1.89
CA VAL A 91 5.20 2.04 -2.39
C VAL A 91 6.35 2.11 -1.41
N ILE A 92 7.59 1.93 -1.88
CA ILE A 92 8.79 2.07 -1.05
C ILE A 92 9.16 3.55 -0.95
N LEU A 93 8.46 4.26 -0.07
CA LEU A 93 8.51 5.72 0.05
C LEU A 93 9.93 6.33 0.08
N PRO A 94 10.90 5.83 0.87
CA PRO A 94 12.21 6.46 0.94
C PRO A 94 13.05 6.32 -0.34
N GLN A 95 12.69 5.42 -1.27
CA GLN A 95 13.36 5.28 -2.57
C GLN A 95 12.91 6.34 -3.59
N ARG A 96 11.81 7.06 -3.30
CA ARG A 96 11.21 8.04 -4.21
C ARG A 96 11.63 9.47 -3.84
N ASN A 97 11.55 10.39 -4.80
CA ASN A 97 11.51 11.81 -4.49
C ASN A 97 10.09 12.18 -4.02
N PRO A 98 9.90 12.75 -2.82
CA PRO A 98 8.56 12.99 -2.27
C PRO A 98 7.79 14.07 -3.02
N VAL A 99 8.47 15.03 -3.66
CA VAL A 99 7.81 16.08 -4.46
C VAL A 99 7.22 15.48 -5.73
N ILE A 100 7.97 14.59 -6.39
CA ILE A 100 7.50 13.85 -7.58
C ILE A 100 6.36 12.92 -7.20
N LEU A 101 6.52 12.12 -6.14
CA LEU A 101 5.48 11.19 -5.69
C LEU A 101 4.19 11.91 -5.29
N ALA A 102 4.27 13.07 -4.62
CA ALA A 102 3.08 13.86 -4.30
C ALA A 102 2.29 14.25 -5.56
N LYS A 103 3.01 14.65 -6.61
CA LYS A 103 2.43 15.04 -7.91
C LYS A 103 1.80 13.84 -8.62
N GLU A 104 2.48 12.70 -8.63
CA GLU A 104 1.99 11.45 -9.24
C GLU A 104 0.71 10.97 -8.53
N ALA A 105 0.75 10.88 -7.20
CA ALA A 105 -0.40 10.46 -6.38
C ALA A 105 -1.60 11.41 -6.53
N ALA A 106 -1.38 12.74 -6.50
CA ALA A 106 -2.45 13.70 -6.69
C ALA A 106 -3.06 13.62 -8.10
N SER A 107 -2.24 13.38 -9.12
CA SER A 107 -2.72 13.23 -10.50
C SER A 107 -3.53 11.95 -10.65
N LEU A 108 -3.06 10.83 -10.11
CA LEU A 108 -3.80 9.56 -10.10
C LEU A 108 -5.12 9.67 -9.33
N ASP A 109 -5.10 10.34 -8.17
CA ASP A 109 -6.31 10.58 -7.38
C ASP A 109 -7.36 11.36 -8.18
N VAL A 110 -6.94 12.43 -8.87
CA VAL A 110 -7.84 13.24 -9.70
C VAL A 110 -8.36 12.46 -10.90
N LEU A 111 -7.48 11.77 -11.64
CA LEU A 111 -7.86 10.99 -12.82
C LEU A 111 -8.77 9.81 -12.48
N SER A 112 -8.61 9.22 -11.30
CA SER A 112 -9.45 8.13 -10.82
C SER A 112 -10.75 8.62 -10.16
N GLY A 113 -10.93 9.91 -9.92
CA GLY A 113 -12.09 10.46 -9.21
C GLY A 113 -12.07 10.20 -7.70
N GLY A 114 -10.90 10.15 -7.09
CA GLY A 114 -10.72 10.00 -5.65
C GLY A 114 -10.64 8.55 -5.17
N ARG A 115 -10.07 7.64 -5.98
CA ARG A 115 -10.03 6.20 -5.66
C ARG A 115 -8.68 5.70 -5.14
N LEU A 116 -7.66 6.55 -5.06
CA LEU A 116 -6.32 6.16 -4.63
C LEU A 116 -6.28 5.83 -3.13
N ILE A 117 -5.62 4.73 -2.78
CA ILE A 117 -5.10 4.45 -1.44
C ILE A 117 -3.58 4.36 -1.57
N LEU A 118 -2.85 5.33 -1.03
CA LEU A 118 -1.39 5.33 -1.09
C LEU A 118 -0.84 4.50 0.07
N GLY A 119 -0.70 3.20 -0.11
CA GLY A 119 0.06 2.42 0.84
C GLY A 119 1.55 2.72 0.70
N ILE A 120 2.23 2.95 1.83
CA ILE A 120 3.68 3.21 1.93
C ILE A 120 4.42 2.24 2.87
N GLY A 121 5.65 1.89 2.50
CA GLY A 121 6.58 1.10 3.32
C GLY A 121 7.98 1.70 3.32
N SER A 122 8.77 1.33 4.33
CA SER A 122 10.16 1.80 4.44
C SER A 122 11.17 0.97 3.65
N GLY A 123 10.77 -0.15 3.04
CA GLY A 123 11.65 -1.04 2.27
C GLY A 123 12.55 -1.94 3.13
N TRP A 124 12.95 -3.07 2.53
CA TRP A 124 13.73 -4.13 3.19
C TRP A 124 15.01 -4.50 2.44
N LEU A 125 15.08 -4.24 1.13
CA LEU A 125 16.11 -4.72 0.22
C LEU A 125 17.25 -3.71 0.09
N ALA A 126 18.28 -3.81 0.95
CA ALA A 126 19.36 -2.82 1.01
C ALA A 126 20.12 -2.66 -0.33
N GLU A 127 20.23 -3.74 -1.11
CA GLU A 127 20.87 -3.73 -2.42
C GLU A 127 20.10 -2.89 -3.45
N GLU A 128 18.77 -2.83 -3.36
CA GLU A 128 17.95 -1.97 -4.22
C GLU A 128 18.15 -0.49 -3.85
N PHE A 129 18.23 -0.19 -2.54
CA PHE A 129 18.58 1.15 -2.07
C PHE A 129 19.95 1.60 -2.59
N ALA A 130 20.95 0.70 -2.56
CA ALA A 130 22.28 0.97 -3.10
C ALA A 130 22.25 1.23 -4.61
N ALA A 131 21.47 0.46 -5.37
CA ALA A 131 21.31 0.66 -6.81
C ALA A 131 20.67 2.02 -7.16
N LEU A 132 19.80 2.54 -6.29
CA LEU A 132 19.16 3.84 -6.44
C LEU A 132 19.97 5.01 -5.83
N GLY A 133 21.10 4.72 -5.18
CA GLY A 133 21.90 5.73 -4.49
C GLY A 133 21.23 6.35 -3.26
N VAL A 134 20.30 5.62 -2.62
CA VAL A 134 19.58 6.07 -1.42
C VAL A 134 20.15 5.39 -0.18
N PRO A 135 20.49 6.12 0.90
CA PRO A 135 20.95 5.51 2.15
C PRO A 135 19.89 4.58 2.76
N PHE A 136 20.31 3.42 3.25
CA PHE A 136 19.39 2.41 3.80
C PHE A 136 19.12 2.62 5.29
N GLU A 137 20.07 3.22 6.00
CA GLU A 137 20.12 3.36 7.45
C GLU A 137 19.05 4.34 7.95
N ASP A 138 18.81 5.40 7.19
CA ASP A 138 17.86 6.48 7.51
C ASP A 138 16.47 6.27 6.88
N ARG A 139 16.24 5.16 6.16
CA ARG A 139 15.01 4.89 5.40
C ARG A 139 13.72 5.06 6.22
N GLY A 140 13.77 4.74 7.51
CA GLY A 140 12.66 4.93 8.43
C GLY A 140 12.36 6.40 8.70
N ALA A 141 13.39 7.19 9.00
CA ALA A 141 13.25 8.63 9.25
C ALA A 141 12.87 9.39 7.98
N ARG A 142 13.43 9.01 6.82
CA ARG A 142 12.96 9.48 5.49
C ARG A 142 11.48 9.22 5.27
N THR A 143 11.01 8.01 5.60
CA THR A 143 9.58 7.67 5.47
C THR A 143 8.72 8.61 6.31
N ASP A 144 9.09 8.86 7.58
CA ASP A 144 8.35 9.76 8.47
C ASP A 144 8.31 11.20 7.92
N ASP A 145 9.46 11.72 7.50
CA ASP A 145 9.59 13.08 6.95
C ASP A 145 8.81 13.25 5.63
N TYR A 146 8.91 12.27 4.74
CA TYR A 146 8.26 12.32 3.43
C TYR A 146 6.73 12.30 3.55
N ILE A 147 6.15 11.66 4.57
CA ILE A 147 4.70 11.76 4.82
C ILE A 147 4.30 13.23 5.04
N GLY A 148 5.05 13.97 5.85
CA GLY A 148 4.83 15.41 6.07
C GLY A 148 4.90 16.20 4.76
N ALA A 149 5.94 15.94 3.95
CA ALA A 149 6.11 16.56 2.64
C ALA A 149 4.92 16.29 1.69
N LEU A 150 4.46 15.04 1.60
CA LEU A 150 3.30 14.66 0.77
C LEU A 150 2.05 15.43 1.21
N ARG A 151 1.74 15.45 2.51
CA ARG A 151 0.56 16.15 3.06
C ARG A 151 0.62 17.65 2.81
N ALA A 152 1.79 18.27 2.98
CA ALA A 152 1.97 19.69 2.70
C ALA A 152 1.66 20.02 1.22
N LEU A 153 2.19 19.22 0.30
CA LEU A 153 1.99 19.40 -1.14
C LEU A 153 0.54 19.16 -1.60
N TRP A 154 -0.24 18.35 -0.89
CA TRP A 154 -1.67 18.15 -1.19
C TRP A 154 -2.59 19.22 -0.61
N GLY A 155 -2.04 20.18 0.15
CA GLY A 155 -2.76 21.27 0.78
C GLY A 155 -3.42 22.27 -0.18
N ALA A 156 -4.19 23.21 0.37
CA ALA A 156 -4.97 24.16 -0.42
C ALA A 156 -4.17 25.34 -0.99
N GLY A 157 -3.05 25.71 -0.35
CA GLY A 157 -2.25 26.91 -0.64
C GLY A 157 -0.82 26.61 -1.11
N PRO A 158 0.07 27.61 -1.14
CA PRO A 158 1.50 27.36 -1.30
C PRO A 158 2.00 26.48 -0.16
N ALA A 159 2.70 25.42 -0.50
CA ALA A 159 3.18 24.42 0.42
C ALA A 159 4.59 24.77 0.89
N THR A 160 4.80 24.66 2.19
CA THR A 160 6.11 24.77 2.83
C THR A 160 6.30 23.57 3.74
N HIS A 161 7.43 22.90 3.61
CA HIS A 161 7.85 21.78 4.45
C HIS A 161 9.33 21.95 4.80
N ARG A 162 9.66 21.83 6.08
CA ARG A 162 11.02 21.96 6.61
C ARG A 162 11.43 20.67 7.32
N GLY A 163 11.60 19.63 6.50
CA GLY A 163 12.07 18.32 6.92
C GLY A 163 13.59 18.18 6.87
N GLU A 164 14.10 17.14 7.53
CA GLU A 164 15.52 16.77 7.49
C GLU A 164 15.92 16.21 6.11
N PHE A 165 15.03 15.48 5.45
CA PHE A 165 15.30 14.78 4.19
C PHE A 165 14.60 15.43 2.99
N ALA A 166 13.51 16.16 3.22
CA ALA A 166 12.84 16.97 2.21
C ALA A 166 12.54 18.38 2.72
N SER A 167 12.88 19.40 1.93
CA SER A 167 12.50 20.77 2.24
C SER A 167 12.18 21.57 0.99
N PHE A 168 11.13 22.38 1.06
CA PHE A 168 10.68 23.31 0.04
C PHE A 168 9.85 24.41 0.70
N GLU A 169 9.74 25.56 0.03
CA GLU A 169 9.09 26.75 0.55
C GLU A 169 8.27 27.43 -0.54
N ASP A 170 7.03 27.78 -0.19
CA ASP A 170 6.08 28.53 -1.00
C ASP A 170 5.84 27.97 -2.42
N VAL A 171 5.78 26.63 -2.55
CA VAL A 171 5.57 25.97 -3.84
C VAL A 171 4.11 25.60 -4.08
N TYR A 172 3.63 25.72 -5.32
CA TYR A 172 2.34 25.17 -5.72
C TYR A 172 2.48 23.78 -6.30
N SER A 173 1.82 22.80 -5.68
CA SER A 173 1.61 21.48 -6.28
C SER A 173 0.18 21.36 -6.77
N ARG A 174 0.02 21.05 -8.06
CA ARG A 174 -1.26 20.88 -8.75
C ARG A 174 -1.19 19.65 -9.66
N PRO A 175 -2.30 18.91 -9.90
CA PRO A 175 -3.65 19.19 -9.43
C PRO A 175 -3.80 18.94 -7.93
N ARG A 176 -4.85 19.50 -7.32
CA ARG A 176 -5.18 19.16 -5.93
C ARG A 176 -5.95 17.84 -5.92
N PRO A 177 -5.63 16.91 -5.02
CA PRO A 177 -6.40 15.68 -4.86
C PRO A 177 -7.90 15.95 -4.68
N VAL A 178 -8.72 15.02 -5.19
CA VAL A 178 -10.15 14.93 -4.91
C VAL A 178 -10.34 14.56 -3.44
N GLN A 179 -9.62 13.54 -2.97
CA GLN A 179 -9.61 13.14 -1.57
C GLN A 179 -8.78 14.12 -0.73
N ARG A 180 -9.30 14.60 0.40
CA ARG A 180 -8.62 15.58 1.26
C ARG A 180 -8.50 15.06 2.69
N PRO A 181 -7.40 14.39 3.05
CA PRO A 181 -6.23 14.05 2.22
C PRO A 181 -6.40 12.73 1.43
N ILE A 182 -5.45 12.40 0.53
CA ILE A 182 -5.32 11.04 -0.01
C ILE A 182 -4.98 10.09 1.15
N PRO A 183 -5.70 8.97 1.33
CA PRO A 183 -5.42 8.01 2.40
C PRO A 183 -4.02 7.42 2.29
N ILE A 184 -3.24 7.51 3.38
CA ILE A 184 -1.92 6.86 3.50
C ILE A 184 -2.06 5.63 4.40
N VAL A 185 -1.81 4.45 3.84
CA VAL A 185 -1.81 3.18 4.60
C VAL A 185 -0.38 2.74 4.85
N VAL A 186 0.04 2.61 6.10
CA VAL A 186 1.42 2.24 6.43
C VAL A 186 1.54 0.72 6.47
N GLY A 187 2.44 0.13 5.68
CA GLY A 187 2.71 -1.30 5.70
C GLY A 187 3.96 -1.66 6.50
N GLY A 188 3.94 -2.80 7.17
CA GLY A 188 5.12 -3.36 7.82
C GLY A 188 4.79 -4.31 8.98
N HIS A 189 5.83 -4.90 9.57
CA HIS A 189 5.72 -5.93 10.61
C HIS A 189 6.40 -5.53 11.93
N SER A 190 6.80 -4.26 12.07
CA SER A 190 7.60 -3.80 13.20
C SER A 190 6.84 -2.78 14.05
N ARG A 191 7.24 -2.65 15.33
CA ARG A 191 6.74 -1.58 16.20
C ARG A 191 7.00 -0.19 15.64
N ARG A 192 8.09 0.00 14.87
CA ARG A 192 8.35 1.27 14.17
C ARG A 192 7.32 1.56 13.09
N ALA A 193 6.89 0.54 12.33
CA ALA A 193 5.83 0.68 11.34
C ALA A 193 4.47 0.95 12.01
N ALA A 194 4.14 0.23 13.09
CA ALA A 194 2.92 0.47 13.86
C ALA A 194 2.89 1.88 14.47
N ARG A 195 4.01 2.35 15.03
CA ARG A 195 4.16 3.72 15.53
C ARG A 195 3.86 4.75 14.43
N ARG A 196 4.48 4.59 13.25
CA ARG A 196 4.25 5.45 12.09
C ARG A 196 2.79 5.43 11.63
N ALA A 197 2.16 4.25 11.60
CA ALA A 197 0.75 4.14 11.26
C ALA A 197 -0.11 4.98 12.22
N GLY A 198 0.09 4.81 13.53
CA GLY A 198 -0.64 5.55 14.55
C GLY A 198 -0.38 7.06 14.53
N GLU A 199 0.87 7.48 14.41
CA GLU A 199 1.24 8.89 14.47
C GLU A 199 0.94 9.65 13.18
N LEU A 200 1.11 9.02 12.01
CA LEU A 200 1.17 9.72 10.71
C LEU A 200 0.27 9.14 9.60
N GLY A 201 -0.17 7.88 9.73
CA GLY A 201 -0.97 7.18 8.71
C GLY A 201 -2.48 7.31 8.89
N ASP A 202 -3.26 7.05 7.85
CA ASP A 202 -4.73 6.93 7.91
C ASP A 202 -5.19 5.47 8.02
N GLY A 203 -4.26 4.53 7.84
CA GLY A 203 -4.51 3.12 8.02
C GLY A 203 -3.22 2.34 8.26
N PHE A 204 -3.38 1.09 8.67
CA PHE A 204 -2.27 0.18 8.94
C PHE A 204 -2.48 -1.13 8.20
N PHE A 205 -1.45 -1.57 7.49
CA PHE A 205 -1.38 -2.88 6.86
C PHE A 205 -0.26 -3.71 7.52
N PRO A 206 -0.53 -4.26 8.73
CA PRO A 206 0.38 -5.21 9.35
C PRO A 206 0.48 -6.47 8.48
N ASN A 207 1.69 -6.84 8.09
CA ASN A 207 1.91 -8.05 7.30
C ASN A 207 2.89 -8.99 8.01
N GLY A 208 2.72 -10.29 7.84
CA GLY A 208 3.54 -11.32 8.49
C GLY A 208 3.26 -11.50 9.98
N GLY A 209 3.68 -12.65 10.52
CA GLY A 209 3.45 -13.04 11.90
C GLY A 209 2.17 -13.85 12.12
N SER A 210 1.91 -14.20 13.39
CA SER A 210 0.68 -14.88 13.82
C SER A 210 -0.44 -13.85 14.05
N PRO A 211 -1.73 -14.26 14.12
CA PRO A 211 -2.83 -13.36 14.46
C PRO A 211 -2.60 -12.54 15.73
N GLU A 212 -1.97 -13.14 16.75
CA GLU A 212 -1.63 -12.46 18.00
C GLU A 212 -0.58 -11.37 17.79
N THR A 213 0.43 -11.65 16.95
CA THR A 213 1.46 -10.65 16.61
C THR A 213 0.85 -9.47 15.86
N VAL A 214 -0.10 -9.74 14.96
CA VAL A 214 -0.81 -8.70 14.21
C VAL A 214 -1.68 -7.86 15.14
N ALA A 215 -2.45 -8.49 16.04
CA ALA A 215 -3.25 -7.81 17.05
C ALA A 215 -2.38 -6.90 17.94
N ASP A 216 -1.23 -7.39 18.42
CA ASP A 216 -0.29 -6.61 19.22
C ASP A 216 0.23 -5.36 18.49
N LEU A 217 0.46 -5.46 17.19
CA LEU A 217 0.90 -4.34 16.35
C LEU A 217 -0.24 -3.33 16.12
N ILE A 218 -1.47 -3.79 15.89
CA ILE A 218 -2.66 -2.93 15.77
C ILE A 218 -2.88 -2.15 17.06
N ASP A 219 -2.87 -2.82 18.20
CA ASP A 219 -2.98 -2.20 19.52
C ASP A 219 -1.87 -1.19 19.78
N HIS A 220 -0.65 -1.50 19.32
CA HIS A 220 0.46 -0.56 19.41
C HIS A 220 0.25 0.69 18.55
N ALA A 221 -0.26 0.54 17.32
CA ALA A 221 -0.58 1.64 16.44
C ALA A 221 -1.67 2.54 17.04
N ARG A 222 -2.75 1.94 17.56
CA ARG A 222 -3.83 2.67 18.26
C ARG A 222 -3.31 3.49 19.44
N ARG A 223 -2.50 2.90 20.32
CA ARG A 223 -1.86 3.63 21.43
C ARG A 223 -0.93 4.76 20.96
N CYS A 224 -0.29 4.61 19.81
CA CYS A 224 0.53 5.67 19.22
C CYS A 224 -0.34 6.79 18.64
N ALA A 225 -1.48 6.48 18.04
CA ALA A 225 -2.46 7.48 17.60
C ALA A 225 -2.99 8.31 18.79
N GLU A 226 -3.42 7.65 19.87
CA GLU A 226 -3.87 8.32 21.10
C GLU A 226 -2.81 9.28 21.65
N LYS A 227 -1.56 8.81 21.75
CA LYS A 227 -0.43 9.64 22.22
C LYS A 227 -0.14 10.84 21.33
N ALA A 228 -0.42 10.72 20.03
CA ALA A 228 -0.30 11.79 19.06
C ALA A 228 -1.54 12.72 19.04
N GLY A 229 -2.53 12.49 19.90
CA GLY A 229 -3.78 13.26 19.93
C GLY A 229 -4.71 12.97 18.76
N ARG A 230 -4.57 11.79 18.14
CA ARG A 230 -5.40 11.32 17.01
C ARG A 230 -6.41 10.28 17.51
N ASP A 231 -7.51 10.16 16.79
CA ASP A 231 -8.51 9.11 17.02
C ASP A 231 -7.93 7.73 16.64
N PRO A 232 -7.76 6.79 17.59
CA PRO A 232 -7.26 5.45 17.30
C PRO A 232 -8.21 4.62 16.42
N ASP A 233 -9.51 4.91 16.44
CA ASP A 233 -10.52 4.16 15.69
C ASP A 233 -10.66 4.68 14.24
N ALA A 234 -10.03 5.81 13.92
CA ALA A 234 -9.92 6.32 12.55
C ALA A 234 -8.88 5.58 11.70
N LEU A 235 -8.06 4.71 12.30
CA LEU A 235 -7.08 3.90 11.56
C LEU A 235 -7.76 2.73 10.86
N GLU A 236 -7.84 2.78 9.53
CA GLU A 236 -8.33 1.63 8.76
C GLU A 236 -7.32 0.47 8.81
N ILE A 237 -7.76 -0.70 9.27
CA ILE A 237 -6.95 -1.91 9.40
C ILE A 237 -7.12 -2.79 8.16
N THR A 238 -6.03 -2.98 7.42
CA THR A 238 -5.95 -3.90 6.28
C THR A 238 -5.11 -5.11 6.65
N VAL A 239 -5.63 -6.33 6.46
CA VAL A 239 -4.89 -7.57 6.77
C VAL A 239 -4.78 -8.47 5.56
N GLY A 240 -3.63 -9.12 5.41
CA GLY A 240 -3.42 -10.16 4.41
C GLY A 240 -3.97 -11.50 4.91
N SER A 241 -4.78 -12.18 4.09
CA SER A 241 -5.34 -13.47 4.46
C SER A 241 -5.30 -14.47 3.31
N LYS A 242 -5.34 -15.76 3.66
CA LYS A 242 -5.77 -16.78 2.71
C LYS A 242 -7.26 -16.59 2.40
N PRO A 243 -7.72 -17.00 1.20
CA PRO A 243 -9.12 -16.92 0.80
C PRO A 243 -9.96 -18.03 1.48
N ASP A 244 -9.92 -18.10 2.81
CA ASP A 244 -10.64 -19.06 3.65
C ASP A 244 -11.65 -18.30 4.53
N PRO A 245 -12.95 -18.69 4.51
CA PRO A 245 -13.98 -18.04 5.33
C PRO A 245 -13.69 -18.00 6.83
N ALA A 246 -13.11 -19.06 7.41
CA ALA A 246 -12.85 -19.11 8.85
C ALA A 246 -11.81 -18.06 9.27
N THR A 247 -10.74 -17.91 8.49
CA THR A 247 -9.71 -16.88 8.70
C THR A 247 -10.29 -15.47 8.48
N ILE A 248 -11.20 -15.28 7.51
CA ILE A 248 -11.87 -14.00 7.27
C ILE A 248 -12.74 -13.60 8.47
N GLU A 249 -13.55 -14.52 9.00
CA GLU A 249 -14.38 -14.29 10.19
C GLU A 249 -13.51 -13.97 11.42
N GLN A 250 -12.37 -14.64 11.58
CA GLN A 250 -11.41 -14.32 12.64
C GLN A 250 -10.89 -12.88 12.53
N TRP A 251 -10.46 -12.46 11.34
CA TRP A 251 -9.97 -11.09 11.13
C TRP A 251 -11.05 -10.03 11.33
N ALA A 252 -12.28 -10.32 10.91
CA ALA A 252 -13.42 -9.45 11.19
C ALA A 252 -13.64 -9.27 12.70
N GLY A 253 -13.57 -10.36 13.47
CA GLY A 253 -13.66 -10.31 14.93
C GLY A 253 -12.53 -9.54 15.61
N MET A 254 -11.36 -9.41 14.96
CA MET A 254 -10.22 -8.62 15.41
C MET A 254 -10.27 -7.15 14.99
N GLY A 255 -11.36 -6.71 14.34
CA GLY A 255 -11.55 -5.33 13.92
C GLY A 255 -10.77 -4.95 12.66
N ALA A 256 -10.49 -5.90 11.77
CA ALA A 256 -10.01 -5.57 10.43
C ALA A 256 -11.14 -4.92 9.62
N ASP A 257 -10.84 -3.84 8.91
CA ASP A 257 -11.79 -3.17 8.01
C ASP A 257 -11.73 -3.72 6.58
N ARG A 258 -10.57 -4.27 6.23
CA ARG A 258 -10.27 -4.81 4.91
C ARG A 258 -9.45 -6.09 5.01
N VAL A 259 -9.90 -7.12 4.30
CA VAL A 259 -9.08 -8.32 4.04
C VAL A 259 -8.58 -8.28 2.61
N VAL A 260 -7.27 -8.40 2.43
CA VAL A 260 -6.65 -8.57 1.11
C VAL A 260 -6.18 -10.01 0.92
N ILE A 261 -6.55 -10.60 -0.21
CA ILE A 261 -6.13 -11.95 -0.60
C ILE A 261 -5.04 -11.87 -1.67
N GLY A 262 -4.24 -12.92 -1.81
CA GLY A 262 -3.26 -13.00 -2.91
C GLY A 262 -3.94 -13.00 -4.28
N ASN A 263 -3.17 -12.73 -5.33
CA ASN A 263 -3.67 -12.77 -6.69
C ASN A 263 -4.16 -14.18 -7.07
N ILE A 264 -5.47 -14.31 -7.29
CA ILE A 264 -6.15 -15.57 -7.64
C ILE A 264 -6.56 -15.64 -9.12
N GLY A 265 -6.12 -14.66 -9.93
CA GLY A 265 -6.47 -14.56 -11.35
C GLY A 265 -7.95 -14.27 -11.61
N VAL A 266 -8.30 -14.13 -12.88
CA VAL A 266 -9.65 -13.73 -13.33
C VAL A 266 -10.72 -14.74 -12.89
N ASP A 267 -10.49 -16.04 -13.09
CA ASP A 267 -11.46 -17.07 -12.72
C ASP A 267 -11.63 -17.21 -11.21
N GLY A 268 -10.52 -17.12 -10.46
CA GLY A 268 -10.56 -17.13 -9.01
C GLY A 268 -11.33 -15.94 -8.45
N VAL A 269 -11.15 -14.75 -9.02
CA VAL A 269 -11.86 -13.53 -8.63
C VAL A 269 -13.39 -13.71 -8.75
N ARG A 270 -13.87 -14.30 -9.85
CA ARG A 270 -15.31 -14.56 -10.05
C ARG A 270 -15.86 -15.51 -8.99
N ILE A 271 -15.17 -16.64 -8.77
CA ILE A 271 -15.55 -17.64 -7.78
C ILE A 271 -15.58 -17.03 -6.37
N PHE A 272 -14.57 -16.21 -6.03
CA PHE A 272 -14.49 -15.55 -4.74
C PHE A 272 -15.61 -14.53 -4.53
N GLY A 273 -15.98 -13.78 -5.56
CA GLY A 273 -17.11 -12.85 -5.52
C GLY A 273 -18.42 -13.54 -5.15
N ASP A 274 -18.72 -14.64 -5.84
CA ASP A 274 -19.95 -15.40 -5.65
C ASP A 274 -20.02 -16.09 -4.27
N GLN A 275 -18.90 -16.64 -3.81
CA GLN A 275 -18.88 -17.47 -2.60
C GLN A 275 -18.60 -16.70 -1.31
N VAL A 276 -17.82 -15.62 -1.38
CA VAL A 276 -17.29 -14.92 -0.21
C VAL A 276 -17.82 -13.49 -0.14
N ILE A 277 -17.64 -12.69 -1.20
CA ILE A 277 -18.06 -11.28 -1.15
C ILE A 277 -19.57 -11.17 -1.00
N THR A 278 -20.35 -11.99 -1.71
CA THR A 278 -21.82 -12.00 -1.56
C THR A 278 -22.28 -12.35 -0.13
N ARG A 279 -21.46 -13.08 0.63
CA ARG A 279 -21.77 -13.51 2.01
C ARG A 279 -21.27 -12.54 3.09
N PHE A 280 -20.12 -11.90 2.86
CA PHE A 280 -19.40 -11.13 3.89
C PHE A 280 -19.14 -9.66 3.51
N GLY A 281 -19.41 -9.30 2.25
CA GLY A 281 -19.21 -7.97 1.67
C GLY A 281 -20.07 -6.91 2.33
#